data_AF-A0A644ZUS8-F1
#
_entry.id   AF-A0A644ZUS8-F1
#
_cell.length_a   1.000
_cell.length_b   1.000
_cell.length_c   1.000
_cell.angle_alpha   90.00
_cell.angle_beta   90.00
_cell.angle_gamma   90.00
#
_symmetry.space_group_name_H-M   'P 1'
#
loop_
_entity.id
_entity.type
_entity.pdbx_description
1 polymer ?
#
loop_
_entity_poly.entity_id
_entity_poly.type
_entity_poly.pdbx_seq_one_letter_code
_entity_poly.pdbx_strand_id
1 'polypeptide(L)'
;MADGYPITSPGSNYNPDHPYVNRDPRLSLYIVYDNSSMSGQVIHTSVGGGINAKDSIPASTRTGYYLRKFLREDVNLNPVSMNGKNHYETHMRYTELFLIYAEAANEAWGPDGTGSHNFSARDVIRAIRKRAGIKQPDSYLTSITTKDAMRELIRNERRLELSFEGFRFWDLRRWKADLTQPAKGIYINGSTLNITNVESRAYDNSYMYYGPIPERETIKFDKLIQNKGW
;
A
#
# COMPACT_ATOMS: atom_id res chain seq x y z
N MET A 1 8.17 5.90 -8.67
CA MET A 1 9.64 5.93 -8.80
C MET A 1 10.15 7.11 -7.99
N ALA A 2 11.46 7.19 -7.72
CA ALA A 2 12.07 8.29 -6.96
C ALA A 2 11.86 9.67 -7.63
N ASP A 3 11.72 9.66 -8.95
CA ASP A 3 11.37 10.83 -9.78
C ASP A 3 9.86 11.15 -9.80
N GLY A 4 9.04 10.39 -9.08
CA GLY A 4 7.61 10.58 -8.97
C GLY A 4 6.76 9.83 -10.00
N TYR A 5 7.34 9.29 -11.07
CA TYR A 5 6.54 8.61 -12.11
C TYR A 5 6.06 7.22 -11.67
N PRO A 6 4.89 6.75 -12.16
CA PRO A 6 4.48 5.36 -12.05
C PRO A 6 5.48 4.43 -12.76
N ILE A 7 5.65 3.20 -12.28
CA ILE A 7 6.56 2.22 -12.91
C ILE A 7 6.15 1.85 -14.34
N THR A 8 4.89 2.07 -14.70
CA THR A 8 4.33 1.83 -16.03
C THR A 8 4.52 3.01 -16.98
N SER A 9 4.99 4.15 -16.48
CA SER A 9 5.25 5.31 -17.32
C SER A 9 6.56 5.13 -18.09
N PRO A 10 6.62 5.46 -19.40
CA PRO A 10 7.86 5.45 -20.18
C PRO A 10 8.95 6.33 -19.55
N GLY A 11 8.58 7.43 -18.89
CA GLY A 11 9.52 8.36 -18.24
C GLY A 11 10.07 7.90 -16.88
N SER A 12 9.73 6.70 -16.42
CA SER A 12 10.01 6.24 -15.06
C SER A 12 11.39 5.62 -14.84
N ASN A 13 12.08 5.28 -15.94
CA ASN A 13 13.36 4.54 -15.94
C ASN A 13 13.31 3.24 -15.09
N TYR A 14 12.12 2.64 -14.96
CA TYR A 14 11.93 1.40 -14.24
C TYR A 14 12.58 0.23 -14.99
N ASN A 15 13.46 -0.50 -14.32
CA ASN A 15 14.06 -1.72 -14.84
C ASN A 15 13.40 -2.94 -14.16
N PRO A 16 12.72 -3.84 -14.90
CA PRO A 16 12.12 -5.05 -14.33
C PRO A 16 13.13 -6.04 -13.75
N ASP A 17 14.37 -6.07 -14.25
CA ASP A 17 15.45 -6.94 -13.75
C ASP A 17 16.04 -6.39 -12.42
N HIS A 18 15.86 -5.09 -12.19
CA HIS A 18 16.29 -4.41 -10.97
C HIS A 18 15.13 -3.61 -10.35
N PRO A 19 14.04 -4.28 -9.93
CA PRO A 19 12.76 -3.62 -9.66
C PRO A 19 12.76 -2.79 -8.37
N TYR A 20 13.83 -2.82 -7.59
CA TYR A 20 13.99 -2.09 -6.33
C TYR A 20 14.88 -0.85 -6.46
N VAL A 21 15.52 -0.64 -7.61
CA VAL A 21 16.38 0.52 -7.86
C VAL A 21 15.53 1.75 -8.19
N ASN A 22 15.94 2.92 -7.67
CA ASN A 22 15.31 4.22 -7.93
C ASN A 22 13.79 4.25 -7.67
N ARG A 23 13.32 3.47 -6.69
CA ARG A 23 11.91 3.44 -6.29
C ARG A 23 11.57 4.61 -5.37
N ASP A 24 10.28 4.82 -5.17
CA ASP A 24 9.79 5.73 -4.13
C ASP A 24 10.44 5.34 -2.79
N PRO A 25 11.06 6.28 -2.04
CA PRO A 25 11.76 5.96 -0.79
C PRO A 25 10.90 5.22 0.24
N ARG A 26 9.58 5.41 0.21
CA ARG A 26 8.65 4.68 1.08
C ARG A 26 8.73 3.16 0.90
N LEU A 27 9.12 2.66 -0.28
CA LEU A 27 9.26 1.22 -0.52
C LEU A 27 10.24 0.58 0.47
N SER A 28 11.47 1.11 0.56
CA SER A 28 12.52 0.56 1.43
C SER A 28 12.32 0.91 2.91
N LEU A 29 11.51 1.95 3.20
CA LEU A 29 11.10 2.27 4.57
C LEU A 29 10.01 1.32 5.08
N TYR A 30 9.13 0.83 4.21
CA TYR A 30 7.92 0.09 4.64
C TYR A 30 7.97 -1.40 4.35
N ILE A 31 8.82 -1.85 3.43
CA ILE A 31 8.88 -3.24 2.97
C ILE A 31 10.33 -3.72 3.01
N VAL A 32 10.54 -4.91 3.55
CA VAL A 32 11.76 -5.70 3.35
C VAL A 32 11.57 -6.53 2.08
N TYR A 33 12.51 -6.43 1.16
CA TYR A 33 12.60 -7.23 -0.06
C TYR A 33 13.99 -7.85 -0.17
N ASP A 34 14.22 -8.67 -1.19
CA ASP A 34 15.52 -9.33 -1.42
C ASP A 34 16.71 -8.37 -1.31
N ASN A 35 17.71 -8.75 -0.51
CA ASN A 35 18.91 -7.98 -0.18
C ASN A 35 18.69 -6.71 0.66
N SER A 36 17.50 -6.53 1.25
CA SER A 36 17.30 -5.50 2.27
C SER A 36 18.08 -5.83 3.53
N SER A 37 18.73 -4.82 4.14
CA SER A 37 19.37 -4.96 5.45
C SER A 37 18.37 -4.64 6.57
N MET A 38 18.24 -5.51 7.57
CA MET A 38 17.40 -5.33 8.75
C MET A 38 18.12 -5.88 9.99
N SER A 39 18.19 -5.07 11.06
CA SER A 39 18.91 -5.40 12.31
C SER A 39 20.35 -5.85 12.06
N GLY A 40 21.02 -5.22 11.10
CA GLY A 40 22.40 -5.53 10.70
C GLY A 40 22.57 -6.80 9.87
N GLN A 41 21.48 -7.48 9.48
CA GLN A 41 21.51 -8.70 8.66
C GLN A 41 20.92 -8.43 7.28
N VAL A 42 21.52 -9.04 6.25
CA VAL A 42 20.95 -9.01 4.89
C VAL A 42 19.91 -10.11 4.76
N ILE A 43 18.70 -9.74 4.32
CA ILE A 43 17.59 -10.67 4.13
C ILE A 43 17.58 -11.15 2.68
N HIS A 44 17.79 -12.46 2.49
CA HIS A 44 17.72 -13.11 1.18
C HIS A 44 16.40 -13.88 1.05
N THR A 45 15.52 -13.39 0.18
CA THR A 45 14.22 -13.97 -0.16
C THR A 45 14.25 -14.84 -1.41
N SER A 46 15.35 -14.78 -2.16
CA SER A 46 15.64 -15.62 -3.33
C SER A 46 15.88 -17.09 -2.97
N VAL A 47 15.77 -17.96 -3.98
CA VAL A 47 16.08 -19.40 -3.84
C VAL A 47 17.49 -19.57 -3.30
N GLY A 48 17.64 -20.38 -2.24
CA GLY A 48 18.90 -20.56 -1.53
C GLY A 48 19.13 -19.58 -0.38
N GLY A 49 18.26 -18.58 -0.16
CA GLY A 49 18.30 -17.62 0.95
C GLY A 49 17.96 -18.17 2.35
N GLY A 50 18.02 -19.50 2.54
CA GLY A 50 17.77 -20.16 3.82
C GLY A 50 16.33 -20.01 4.32
N ILE A 51 16.15 -19.69 5.61
CA ILE A 51 14.83 -19.56 6.25
C ILE A 51 14.01 -18.36 5.74
N ASN A 52 14.68 -17.37 5.13
CA ASN A 52 14.02 -16.17 4.60
C ASN A 52 13.62 -16.32 3.13
N ALA A 53 14.11 -17.36 2.45
CA ALA A 53 13.74 -17.65 1.07
C ALA A 53 12.24 -17.92 0.96
N LYS A 54 11.61 -17.41 -0.10
CA LYS A 54 10.18 -17.56 -0.32
C LYS A 54 9.77 -19.05 -0.29
N ASP A 55 8.73 -19.35 0.49
CA ASP A 55 8.17 -20.70 0.70
C ASP A 55 9.18 -21.78 1.12
N SER A 56 10.33 -21.40 1.70
CA SER A 56 11.40 -22.34 2.09
C SER A 56 11.05 -23.17 3.33
N ILE A 57 10.44 -22.54 4.33
CA ILE A 57 9.86 -23.20 5.52
C ILE A 57 8.47 -22.62 5.81
N PRO A 58 7.64 -23.26 6.66
CA PRO A 58 6.29 -22.77 6.96
C PRO A 58 6.22 -21.32 7.50
N ALA A 59 7.30 -20.85 8.14
CA ALA A 59 7.42 -19.49 8.67
C ALA A 59 8.05 -18.47 7.68
N SER A 60 8.46 -18.91 6.49
CA SER A 60 9.06 -18.02 5.48
C SER A 60 8.01 -17.11 4.82
N THR A 61 8.49 -16.07 4.14
CA THR A 61 7.60 -15.23 3.33
C THR A 61 6.92 -16.05 2.23
N ARG A 62 5.63 -15.79 2.03
CA ARG A 62 4.84 -16.33 0.90
C ARG A 62 4.83 -15.40 -0.31
N THR A 63 5.38 -14.20 -0.20
CA THR A 63 5.32 -13.18 -1.26
C THR A 63 6.70 -12.73 -1.75
N GLY A 64 7.78 -13.15 -1.10
CA GLY A 64 9.12 -12.58 -1.35
C GLY A 64 9.32 -11.22 -0.66
N TYR A 65 8.39 -10.84 0.22
CA TYR A 65 8.42 -9.58 0.97
C TYR A 65 8.13 -9.81 2.45
N TYR A 66 8.68 -8.96 3.31
CA TYR A 66 8.26 -8.82 4.70
C TYR A 66 7.83 -7.38 4.99
N LEU A 67 7.01 -7.21 6.02
CA LEU A 67 6.67 -5.89 6.55
C LEU A 67 7.91 -5.30 7.23
N ARG A 68 8.22 -4.02 6.95
CA ARG A 68 9.19 -3.23 7.73
C ARG A 68 8.52 -2.13 8.53
N LYS A 69 7.46 -1.53 7.98
CA LYS A 69 6.76 -0.42 8.62
C LYS A 69 6.32 -0.82 10.04
N PHE A 70 6.52 0.08 10.99
CA PHE A 70 6.29 -0.11 12.44
C PHE A 70 7.23 -1.08 13.15
N LEU A 71 8.12 -1.78 12.44
CA LEU A 71 9.13 -2.60 13.07
C LEU A 71 10.28 -1.72 13.57
N ARG A 72 10.66 -1.98 14.81
CA ARG A 72 11.79 -1.37 15.47
C ARG A 72 12.93 -2.37 15.49
N GLU A 73 14.05 -1.99 14.88
CA GLU A 73 15.22 -2.87 14.77
C GLU A 73 15.96 -3.07 16.11
N ASP A 74 15.62 -2.27 17.13
CA ASP A 74 16.11 -2.39 18.51
C ASP A 74 15.22 -3.27 19.40
N VAL A 75 14.23 -3.96 18.83
CA VAL A 75 13.39 -4.96 19.52
C VAL A 75 13.99 -6.36 19.32
N ASN A 76 14.01 -7.15 20.39
CA ASN A 76 14.35 -8.57 20.34
C ASN A 76 13.24 -9.41 20.99
N LEU A 77 12.69 -10.36 20.25
CA LEU A 77 11.64 -11.28 20.72
C LEU A 77 12.16 -12.68 21.03
N ASN A 78 13.49 -12.89 21.04
CA ASN A 78 14.06 -14.13 21.52
C ASN A 78 13.70 -14.31 23.01
N PRO A 79 13.06 -15.42 23.42
CA PRO A 79 12.61 -15.62 24.79
C PRO A 79 13.74 -15.61 25.82
N VAL A 80 14.98 -15.86 25.41
CA VAL A 80 16.17 -15.88 26.29
C VAL A 80 16.79 -14.48 26.46
N SER A 81 16.51 -13.54 25.56
CA SER A 81 17.12 -12.20 25.55
C SER A 81 16.13 -11.11 25.10
N MET A 82 14.90 -11.22 25.60
CA MET A 82 13.80 -10.36 25.18
C MET A 82 14.06 -8.88 25.52
N ASN A 83 13.85 -8.01 24.54
CA ASN A 83 13.90 -6.56 24.67
C ASN A 83 12.69 -5.98 23.93
N GLY A 84 11.58 -5.83 24.66
CA GLY A 84 10.37 -5.21 24.14
C GLY A 84 10.47 -3.69 24.10
N LYS A 85 9.64 -3.08 23.25
CA LYS A 85 9.42 -1.63 23.18
C LYS A 85 7.93 -1.36 23.09
N ASN A 86 7.48 -0.20 23.55
CA ASN A 86 6.09 0.22 23.36
C ASN A 86 5.78 0.29 21.86
N HIS A 87 4.69 -0.36 21.48
CA HIS A 87 4.10 -0.26 20.15
C HIS A 87 2.88 0.64 20.25
N TYR A 88 2.79 1.63 19.36
CA TYR A 88 1.66 2.56 19.34
C TYR A 88 0.84 2.31 18.07
N GLU A 89 -0.41 1.91 18.27
CA GLU A 89 -1.35 1.73 17.18
C GLU A 89 -1.98 3.08 16.83
N THR A 90 -1.72 3.56 15.61
CA THR A 90 -2.21 4.85 15.14
C THR A 90 -3.58 4.66 14.49
N HIS A 91 -4.63 5.19 15.12
CA HIS A 91 -6.00 5.15 14.57
C HIS A 91 -6.28 6.25 13.54
N MET A 92 -5.76 7.46 13.78
CA MET A 92 -5.80 8.58 12.84
C MET A 92 -4.49 9.34 12.92
N ARG A 93 -4.05 9.92 11.80
CA ARG A 93 -2.87 10.79 11.76
C ARG A 93 -3.01 11.95 10.81
N TYR A 94 -2.20 12.96 11.05
CA TYR A 94 -2.30 14.24 10.36
C TYR A 94 -2.24 14.15 8.83
N THR A 95 -1.38 13.28 8.28
CA THR A 95 -1.31 13.07 6.82
C THR A 95 -2.58 12.47 6.24
N GLU A 96 -3.30 11.62 6.99
CA GLU A 96 -4.55 11.04 6.55
C GLU A 96 -5.62 12.13 6.36
N LEU A 97 -5.71 13.09 7.30
CA LEU A 97 -6.61 14.24 7.20
C LEU A 97 -6.37 15.04 5.92
N PHE A 98 -5.11 15.25 5.56
CA PHE A 98 -4.75 15.89 4.30
C PHE A 98 -5.12 15.06 3.07
N LEU A 99 -4.93 13.74 3.11
CA LEU A 99 -5.36 12.87 2.03
C LEU A 99 -6.89 12.83 1.87
N ILE A 100 -7.63 12.91 2.98
CA ILE A 100 -9.10 13.06 2.96
C ILE A 100 -9.47 14.38 2.29
N TYR A 101 -8.83 15.49 2.69
CA TYR A 101 -9.03 16.79 2.06
C TYR A 101 -8.70 16.75 0.57
N ALA A 102 -7.55 16.21 0.17
CA ALA A 102 -7.13 16.18 -1.23
C ALA A 102 -8.13 15.41 -2.10
N GLU A 103 -8.63 14.28 -1.60
CA GLU A 103 -9.68 13.52 -2.28
C GLU A 103 -10.96 14.34 -2.41
N ALA A 104 -11.47 14.92 -1.32
CA ALA A 104 -12.69 15.72 -1.33
C ALA A 104 -12.57 16.98 -2.22
N ALA A 105 -11.45 17.70 -2.14
CA ALA A 105 -11.18 18.90 -2.93
C ALA A 105 -11.09 18.58 -4.42
N ASN A 106 -10.42 17.48 -4.79
CA ASN A 106 -10.40 17.04 -6.19
C ASN A 106 -11.80 16.67 -6.68
N GLU A 107 -12.60 16.00 -5.84
CA GLU A 107 -13.99 15.68 -6.19
C GLU A 107 -14.88 16.92 -6.35
N ALA A 108 -14.70 17.94 -5.53
CA ALA A 108 -15.52 19.14 -5.57
C ALA A 108 -15.08 20.14 -6.65
N TRP A 109 -13.77 20.38 -6.79
CA TRP A 109 -13.23 21.51 -7.55
C TRP A 109 -12.12 21.15 -8.54
N GLY A 110 -11.80 19.85 -8.67
CA GLY A 110 -10.72 19.39 -9.53
C GLY A 110 -9.33 19.59 -8.93
N PRO A 111 -8.26 19.35 -9.70
CA PRO A 111 -6.90 19.26 -9.18
C PRO A 111 -6.38 20.56 -8.54
N ASP A 112 -6.71 21.69 -9.16
CA ASP A 112 -6.19 23.02 -8.84
C ASP A 112 -7.22 23.95 -8.20
N GLY A 113 -8.48 23.52 -8.13
CA GLY A 113 -9.53 24.30 -7.46
C GLY A 113 -9.39 24.26 -5.93
N THR A 114 -9.60 25.41 -5.29
CA THR A 114 -9.43 25.55 -3.83
C THR A 114 -10.75 25.79 -3.07
N GLY A 115 -11.83 26.09 -3.79
CA GLY A 115 -13.08 26.54 -3.16
C GLY A 115 -12.84 27.78 -2.29
N SER A 116 -13.21 27.69 -1.01
CA SER A 116 -12.96 28.73 0.00
C SER A 116 -11.66 28.54 0.80
N HIS A 117 -10.83 27.57 0.44
CA HIS A 117 -9.58 27.24 1.15
C HIS A 117 -8.35 27.82 0.44
N ASN A 118 -7.21 27.80 1.13
CA ASN A 118 -5.95 28.40 0.66
C ASN A 118 -5.11 27.49 -0.24
N PHE A 119 -5.46 26.21 -0.39
CA PHE A 119 -4.66 25.24 -1.12
C PHE A 119 -5.54 24.21 -1.84
N SER A 120 -5.08 23.75 -2.99
CA SER A 120 -5.77 22.78 -3.84
C SER A 120 -5.45 21.33 -3.45
N ALA A 121 -6.12 20.37 -4.08
CA ALA A 121 -5.76 18.95 -3.98
C ALA A 121 -4.31 18.71 -4.44
N ARG A 122 -3.86 19.37 -5.52
CA ARG A 122 -2.49 19.27 -6.02
C ARG A 122 -1.47 19.76 -5.00
N ASP A 123 -1.76 20.85 -4.31
CA ASP A 123 -0.85 21.42 -3.30
C ASP A 123 -0.61 20.45 -2.15
N VAL A 124 -1.67 19.79 -1.68
CA VAL A 124 -1.57 18.76 -0.65
C VAL A 124 -0.75 17.58 -1.14
N ILE A 125 -1.06 17.05 -2.34
CA ILE A 125 -0.33 15.91 -2.90
C ILE A 125 1.14 16.24 -3.13
N ARG A 126 1.46 17.46 -3.56
CA ARG A 126 2.84 17.95 -3.69
C ARG A 126 3.57 17.92 -2.36
N ALA A 127 2.94 18.44 -1.30
CA ALA A 127 3.53 18.46 0.04
C ALA A 127 3.80 17.04 0.58
N ILE A 128 2.83 16.13 0.42
CA ILE A 128 2.97 14.73 0.84
C ILE A 128 4.12 14.05 0.09
N ARG A 129 4.15 14.18 -1.24
CA ARG A 129 5.18 13.55 -2.09
C ARG A 129 6.57 14.12 -1.84
N LYS A 130 6.69 15.44 -1.64
CA LYS A 130 7.94 16.08 -1.22
C LYS A 130 8.44 15.51 0.11
N ARG A 131 7.56 15.39 1.12
CA ARG A 131 7.93 14.80 2.42
C ARG A 131 8.33 13.34 2.29
N ALA A 132 7.69 12.59 1.37
CA ALA A 132 8.05 11.20 1.07
C ALA A 132 9.40 11.04 0.36
N GLY A 133 10.08 12.13 0.00
CA GLY A 133 11.37 12.11 -0.68
C GLY A 133 11.27 11.97 -2.20
N ILE A 134 10.10 12.23 -2.80
CA ILE A 134 9.98 12.33 -4.25
C ILE A 134 10.76 13.55 -4.76
N LYS A 135 11.60 13.33 -5.78
CA LYS A 135 12.45 14.37 -6.38
C LYS A 135 11.61 15.56 -6.85
N GLN A 136 12.13 16.76 -6.58
CA GLN A 136 11.51 18.02 -7.00
C GLN A 136 12.33 18.66 -8.14
N PRO A 137 11.69 19.40 -9.07
CA PRO A 137 10.24 19.54 -9.23
C PRO A 137 9.58 18.22 -9.67
N ASP A 138 8.41 17.92 -9.11
CA ASP A 138 7.64 16.73 -9.45
C ASP A 138 6.92 16.91 -10.80
N SER A 139 7.59 16.48 -11.87
CA SER A 139 7.11 16.66 -13.25
C SER A 139 5.88 15.80 -13.53
N TYR A 140 5.78 14.61 -12.93
CA TYR A 140 4.62 13.75 -13.08
C TYR A 140 3.38 14.35 -12.41
N LEU A 141 3.51 14.89 -11.20
CA LEU A 141 2.41 15.59 -10.57
C LEU A 141 1.98 16.79 -11.43
N THR A 142 2.93 17.53 -12.01
CA THR A 142 2.63 18.73 -12.81
C THR A 142 1.89 18.38 -14.11
N SER A 143 2.14 17.21 -14.71
CA SER A 143 1.50 16.81 -15.97
C SER A 143 0.03 16.38 -15.83
N ILE A 144 -0.43 16.09 -14.61
CA ILE A 144 -1.81 15.68 -14.36
C ILE A 144 -2.72 16.92 -14.39
N THR A 145 -3.58 17.06 -15.38
CA THR A 145 -4.47 18.23 -15.50
C THR A 145 -5.95 17.93 -15.27
N THR A 146 -6.35 16.66 -15.31
CA THR A 146 -7.76 16.27 -15.20
C THR A 146 -8.11 15.80 -13.79
N LYS A 147 -9.37 16.02 -13.41
CA LYS A 147 -9.95 15.53 -12.17
C LYS A 147 -9.79 14.01 -12.01
N ASP A 148 -10.01 13.26 -13.09
CA ASP A 148 -9.94 11.80 -13.06
C ASP A 148 -8.51 11.29 -12.88
N ALA A 149 -7.54 11.88 -13.60
CA ALA A 149 -6.14 11.50 -13.43
C ALA A 149 -5.61 11.87 -12.03
N MET A 150 -6.05 13.01 -11.47
CA MET A 150 -5.71 13.39 -10.10
C MET A 150 -6.37 12.47 -9.08
N ARG A 151 -7.62 12.04 -9.30
CA ARG A 151 -8.28 11.04 -8.44
C ARG A 151 -7.45 9.77 -8.34
N GLU A 152 -7.01 9.23 -9.47
CA GLU A 152 -6.20 8.00 -9.49
C GLU A 152 -4.83 8.20 -8.82
N LEU A 153 -4.19 9.37 -8.98
CA LEU A 153 -2.99 9.69 -8.22
C LEU A 153 -3.27 9.76 -6.71
N ILE A 154 -4.33 10.44 -6.28
CA ILE A 154 -4.70 10.54 -4.85
C ILE A 154 -4.96 9.15 -4.27
N ARG A 155 -5.71 8.29 -4.98
CA ARG A 155 -5.95 6.90 -4.59
C ARG A 155 -4.65 6.11 -4.44
N ASN A 156 -3.69 6.32 -5.34
CA ASN A 156 -2.38 5.70 -5.26
C ASN A 156 -1.55 6.26 -4.08
N GLU A 157 -1.55 7.57 -3.86
CA GLU A 157 -0.84 8.18 -2.71
C GLU A 157 -1.42 7.70 -1.38
N ARG A 158 -2.75 7.59 -1.26
CA ARG A 158 -3.39 6.95 -0.11
C ARG A 158 -2.88 5.53 0.11
N ARG A 159 -2.82 4.72 -0.97
CA ARG A 159 -2.32 3.34 -0.90
C ARG A 159 -0.86 3.27 -0.43
N LEU A 160 0.01 4.15 -0.90
CA LEU A 160 1.43 4.16 -0.54
C LEU A 160 1.64 4.65 0.88
N GLU A 161 1.09 5.82 1.19
CA GLU A 161 1.26 6.52 2.45
C GLU A 161 0.67 5.71 3.61
N LEU A 162 -0.55 5.19 3.45
CA LEU A 162 -1.31 4.46 4.47
C LEU A 162 -1.18 2.93 4.35
N SER A 163 -0.13 2.46 3.66
CA SER A 163 0.15 1.03 3.57
C SER A 163 0.33 0.43 4.97
N PHE A 164 -0.27 -0.75 5.18
CA PHE A 164 -0.24 -1.49 6.45
C PHE A 164 -0.94 -0.80 7.63
N GLU A 165 -1.80 0.19 7.37
CA GLU A 165 -2.54 0.94 8.41
C GLU A 165 -4.06 0.66 8.39
N GLY A 166 -4.50 -0.45 7.80
CA GLY A 166 -5.92 -0.85 7.81
C GLY A 166 -6.83 -0.13 6.80
N PHE A 167 -6.34 0.87 6.06
CA PHE A 167 -7.17 1.66 5.14
C PHE A 167 -7.55 0.96 3.83
N ARG A 168 -6.64 0.15 3.25
CA ARG A 168 -6.81 -0.36 1.88
C ARG A 168 -8.10 -1.16 1.68
N PHE A 169 -8.50 -1.93 2.69
CA PHE A 169 -9.72 -2.74 2.67
C PHE A 169 -10.99 -1.87 2.53
N TRP A 170 -11.05 -0.76 3.25
CA TRP A 170 -12.17 0.17 3.25
C TRP A 170 -12.15 1.11 2.05
N ASP A 171 -10.97 1.60 1.67
CA ASP A 171 -10.77 2.46 0.50
C ASP A 171 -11.25 1.77 -0.78
N LEU A 172 -10.88 0.50 -1.00
CA LEU A 172 -11.34 -0.25 -2.17
C LEU A 172 -12.88 -0.41 -2.21
N ARG A 173 -13.51 -0.65 -1.06
CA ARG A 173 -14.98 -0.84 -0.99
C ARG A 173 -15.74 0.44 -1.25
N ARG A 174 -15.38 1.54 -0.60
CA ARG A 174 -16.07 2.83 -0.79
C ARG A 174 -15.90 3.37 -2.20
N TRP A 175 -14.79 3.04 -2.87
CA TRP A 175 -14.56 3.36 -4.27
C TRP A 175 -15.23 2.39 -5.24
N LYS A 176 -15.84 1.30 -4.75
CA LYS A 176 -16.33 0.18 -5.56
C LYS A 176 -15.29 -0.31 -6.56
N ALA A 177 -14.03 -0.38 -6.12
CA ALA A 177 -12.94 -0.90 -6.93
C ALA A 177 -13.10 -2.43 -7.12
N ASP A 178 -12.37 -2.98 -8.09
CA ASP A 178 -12.32 -4.42 -8.29
C ASP A 178 -11.62 -5.13 -7.11
N LEU A 179 -12.37 -5.96 -6.38
CA LEU A 179 -11.90 -6.74 -5.24
C LEU A 179 -11.30 -8.10 -5.63
N THR A 180 -11.37 -8.50 -6.91
CA THR A 180 -10.91 -9.83 -7.38
C THR A 180 -9.41 -9.90 -7.67
N GLN A 181 -8.73 -8.75 -7.62
CA GLN A 181 -7.30 -8.65 -7.90
C GLN A 181 -6.49 -9.57 -6.97
N PRO A 182 -5.71 -10.53 -7.51
CA PRO A 182 -4.96 -11.47 -6.68
C PRO A 182 -3.86 -10.76 -5.89
N ALA A 183 -3.53 -11.30 -4.72
CA ALA A 183 -2.28 -10.95 -4.06
C ALA A 183 -1.12 -11.49 -4.91
N LYS A 184 -0.17 -10.62 -5.22
CA LYS A 184 1.02 -10.95 -6.00
C LYS A 184 2.26 -10.99 -5.13
N GLY A 185 3.23 -11.81 -5.51
CA GLY A 185 4.55 -11.90 -4.91
C GLY A 185 5.64 -11.91 -5.98
N ILE A 186 6.88 -11.94 -5.51
CA ILE A 186 8.07 -12.10 -6.32
C ILE A 186 8.72 -13.43 -6.00
N TYR A 187 9.14 -14.13 -7.05
CA TYR A 187 9.98 -15.31 -7.00
C TYR A 187 11.30 -15.02 -7.70
N ILE A 188 12.42 -15.25 -7.02
CA ILE A 188 13.77 -14.94 -7.54
C ILE A 188 14.60 -16.21 -7.52
N ASN A 189 15.13 -16.60 -8.68
CA ASN A 189 16.05 -17.73 -8.83
C ASN A 189 17.23 -17.31 -9.71
N GLY A 190 18.41 -17.17 -9.08
CA GLY A 190 19.58 -16.57 -9.74
C GLY A 190 19.28 -15.16 -10.22
N SER A 191 19.52 -14.88 -11.50
CA SER A 191 19.20 -13.59 -12.14
C SER A 191 17.74 -13.47 -12.59
N THR A 192 16.93 -14.53 -12.49
CA THR A 192 15.55 -14.53 -12.97
C THR A 192 14.60 -14.06 -11.88
N LEU A 193 13.77 -13.07 -12.19
CA LEU A 193 12.73 -12.54 -11.31
C LEU A 193 11.36 -12.67 -11.97
N ASN A 194 10.43 -13.33 -11.28
CA ASN A 194 9.06 -13.57 -11.76
C ASN A 194 8.04 -13.02 -10.77
N ILE A 195 7.00 -12.36 -11.30
CA ILE A 195 5.81 -11.99 -10.53
C ILE A 195 4.87 -13.19 -10.51
N THR A 196 4.47 -13.64 -9.31
CA THR A 196 3.60 -14.79 -9.13
C THR A 196 2.31 -14.40 -8.40
N ASN A 197 1.21 -15.10 -8.69
CA ASN A 197 0.00 -15.00 -7.88
C ASN A 197 0.19 -15.86 -6.63
N VAL A 198 0.01 -15.25 -5.46
CA VAL A 198 0.16 -15.90 -4.15
C VAL A 198 -1.19 -16.31 -3.59
N GLU A 199 -2.21 -15.50 -3.83
CA GLU A 199 -3.57 -15.77 -3.38
C GLU A 199 -4.58 -15.12 -4.34
N SER A 200 -5.43 -15.95 -4.95
CA SER A 200 -6.59 -15.47 -5.71
C SER A 200 -7.68 -14.97 -4.76
N ARG A 201 -8.39 -13.93 -5.16
CA ARG A 201 -9.48 -13.35 -4.36
C ARG A 201 -10.83 -13.76 -4.93
N ALA A 202 -11.63 -14.48 -4.14
CA ALA A 202 -12.96 -14.93 -4.52
C ALA A 202 -14.04 -13.92 -4.06
N TYR A 203 -13.98 -12.70 -4.61
CA TYR A 203 -15.01 -11.69 -4.38
C TYR A 203 -15.98 -11.61 -5.55
N ASP A 204 -17.25 -11.35 -5.27
CA ASP A 204 -18.23 -10.91 -6.25
C ASP A 204 -18.45 -9.40 -6.10
N ASN A 205 -17.94 -8.64 -7.08
CA ASN A 205 -18.07 -7.18 -7.11
C ASN A 205 -19.52 -6.71 -7.32
N SER A 206 -20.51 -7.58 -7.53
CA SER A 206 -21.91 -7.17 -7.59
C SER A 206 -22.54 -6.96 -6.22
N TYR A 207 -21.99 -7.56 -5.15
CA TYR A 207 -22.57 -7.44 -3.80
C TYR A 207 -21.58 -7.47 -2.63
N MET A 208 -20.40 -8.08 -2.75
CA MET A 208 -19.46 -8.29 -1.65
C MET A 208 -18.70 -7.03 -1.19
N TYR A 209 -19.20 -5.84 -1.54
CA TYR A 209 -18.78 -4.58 -0.92
C TYR A 209 -19.28 -4.46 0.53
N TYR A 210 -20.42 -5.08 0.83
CA TYR A 210 -20.96 -5.20 2.18
C TYR A 210 -20.79 -6.65 2.65
N GLY A 211 -20.38 -6.86 3.90
CA GLY A 211 -20.27 -8.20 4.49
C GLY A 211 -21.63 -8.76 4.88
N PRO A 212 -21.77 -10.08 5.06
CA PRO A 212 -23.01 -10.66 5.56
C PRO A 212 -23.29 -10.20 6.99
N ILE A 213 -24.55 -9.96 7.30
CA ILE A 213 -25.04 -9.94 8.68
C ILE A 213 -25.00 -11.38 9.19
N PRO A 214 -24.48 -11.67 10.40
CA PRO A 214 -24.47 -13.04 10.92
C PRO A 214 -25.88 -13.63 10.92
N GLU A 215 -26.04 -14.82 10.32
CA GLU A 215 -27.34 -15.47 10.09
C GLU A 215 -28.16 -15.63 11.38
N ARG A 216 -27.51 -15.92 12.50
CA ARG A 216 -28.20 -16.03 13.80
C ARG A 216 -28.88 -14.73 14.21
N GLU A 217 -28.37 -13.58 13.80
CA GLU A 217 -28.98 -12.28 14.12
C GLU A 217 -30.19 -12.00 13.22
N THR A 218 -30.15 -12.40 11.94
CA THR A 218 -31.30 -12.26 11.04
C THR A 218 -32.45 -13.20 11.42
N ILE A 219 -32.16 -14.36 12.02
CA ILE A 219 -33.17 -15.28 12.56
C ILE A 219 -33.82 -14.74 13.84
N LYS A 220 -33.04 -14.12 14.74
CA LYS A 220 -33.54 -13.58 16.01
C LYS A 220 -34.44 -12.37 15.82
N PHE A 221 -34.14 -11.53 14.84
CA PHE A 221 -34.81 -10.24 14.64
C PHE A 221 -35.45 -10.18 13.25
N ASP A 222 -36.77 -10.33 13.19
CA ASP A 222 -37.55 -10.35 11.93
C ASP A 222 -37.42 -9.07 11.09
N LYS A 223 -37.02 -7.95 11.71
CA LYS A 223 -36.74 -6.67 11.01
C LYS A 223 -35.30 -6.53 10.51
N LEU A 224 -34.39 -7.43 10.89
CA LEU A 224 -33.01 -7.39 10.46
C LEU A 224 -32.86 -8.13 9.13
N ILE A 225 -33.00 -7.39 8.03
CA ILE A 225 -32.90 -7.92 6.67
C ILE A 225 -31.43 -8.06 6.27
N GLN A 226 -31.09 -9.19 5.64
CA GLN A 226 -29.75 -9.48 5.14
C GLN A 226 -29.30 -8.47 4.06
N ASN A 227 -27.98 -8.24 3.97
CA ASN A 227 -27.38 -7.51 2.88
C ASN A 227 -27.59 -8.25 1.56
N LYS A 228 -27.96 -7.52 0.51
CA LYS A 228 -28.23 -8.10 -0.82
C LYS A 228 -27.08 -9.02 -1.25
N GLY A 229 -27.40 -10.24 -1.69
CA GLY A 229 -26.45 -11.24 -2.21
C GLY A 229 -25.90 -12.23 -1.18
N TRP A 230 -26.14 -12.00 0.11
CA TRP A 230 -25.82 -12.91 1.21
C TRP A 230 -27.04 -13.67 1.74
#